data_AF-A0A164Z8Q9-F1
#
_entry.id   AF-A0A164Z8Q9-F1
#
_cell.length_a   1.000
_cell.length_b   1.000
_cell.length_c   1.000
_cell.angle_alpha   90.00
_cell.angle_beta   90.00
_cell.angle_gamma   90.00
#
_symmetry.space_group_name_H-M   'P 1'
#
loop_
_entity.id
_entity.type
_entity.pdbx_description
1 polymer ?
#
loop_
_entity_poly.entity_id
_entity_poly.type
_entity_poly.pdbx_seq_one_letter_code
_entity_poly.pdbx_strand_id
1 'polypeptide(L)'
;MMQTLRYYKNIDRNFLHAPICNVEIGKAIRARNEICHLNLEAIKQNWASNLSTWTILCRSVGDAHGASNVQTVYNRLRRGQYQHAIDEKPFRFTVGAYNENTAFGLSLILYSCLARYVGPSLRKFLIRDKQQTTSTSFDVYKNLKDTIEQQKIDQNYLAKGASKRIDMELLRVAMEGRNTICHGKYSLVFSQWKTYLQSWVRLLKIINMKAAAEEMQEVLDFLAVTRSHFPQIRPTRIFSPMQSSSSA
;
A
#
# COMPACT_ATOMS: atom_id res chain seq x y z
N MET A 1 -8.99 -0.05 -31.75
CA MET A 1 -9.84 0.25 -30.57
C MET A 1 -11.24 -0.38 -30.71
N MET A 2 -11.33 -1.66 -31.12
CA MET A 2 -12.62 -2.32 -31.42
C MET A 2 -12.59 -3.86 -31.20
N GLN A 3 -11.79 -4.37 -30.26
CA GLN A 3 -11.80 -5.81 -29.93
C GLN A 3 -12.20 -6.12 -28.48
N THR A 4 -12.25 -5.12 -27.60
CA THR A 4 -12.59 -5.32 -26.17
C THR A 4 -14.11 -5.39 -25.91
N LEU A 5 -14.96 -5.15 -26.91
CA LEU A 5 -16.43 -5.09 -26.74
C LEU A 5 -17.16 -6.42 -27.02
N ARG A 6 -16.48 -7.46 -27.56
CA ARG A 6 -17.12 -8.76 -27.83
C ARG A 6 -17.22 -9.70 -26.62
N TYR A 7 -16.54 -9.40 -25.51
CA TYR A 7 -16.52 -10.26 -24.32
C TYR A 7 -17.63 -9.97 -23.28
N TYR A 8 -18.45 -8.94 -23.48
CA TYR A 8 -19.47 -8.50 -22.51
C TYR A 8 -20.92 -8.83 -22.93
N LYS A 9 -21.13 -9.77 -23.85
CA LYS A 9 -22.49 -10.19 -24.25
C LYS A 9 -23.23 -11.05 -23.21
N ASN A 10 -22.55 -11.49 -22.15
CA ASN A 10 -23.10 -12.28 -21.05
C ASN A 10 -22.92 -11.60 -19.68
N ILE A 11 -23.05 -10.27 -19.60
CA ILE A 11 -23.26 -9.65 -18.28
C ILE A 11 -24.67 -10.07 -17.86
N ASP A 12 -24.75 -10.98 -16.90
CA ASP A 12 -26.00 -11.28 -16.21
C ASP A 12 -26.59 -9.96 -15.70
N ARG A 13 -27.77 -9.59 -16.23
CA ARG A 13 -28.46 -8.37 -15.80
C ARG A 13 -28.96 -8.47 -14.35
N ASN A 14 -28.93 -9.67 -13.77
CA ASN A 14 -29.19 -9.95 -12.36
C ASN A 14 -27.90 -10.00 -11.52
N PHE A 15 -26.72 -9.70 -12.09
CA PHE A 15 -25.46 -9.63 -11.34
C PHE A 15 -25.52 -8.60 -10.20
N LEU A 16 -26.33 -7.56 -10.37
CA LEU A 16 -26.54 -6.53 -9.35
C LEU A 16 -27.84 -6.79 -8.59
N HIS A 17 -27.73 -6.86 -7.26
CA HIS A 17 -28.85 -6.92 -6.33
C HIS A 17 -29.62 -5.60 -6.21
N ALA A 18 -28.96 -4.47 -6.48
CA ALA A 18 -29.62 -3.16 -6.52
C ALA A 18 -29.02 -2.29 -7.63
N PRO A 19 -29.83 -1.45 -8.31
CA PRO A 19 -29.33 -0.55 -9.34
C PRO A 19 -28.23 0.38 -8.81
N ILE A 20 -27.19 0.60 -9.62
CA ILE A 20 -26.15 1.60 -9.39
C ILE A 20 -25.88 2.35 -10.69
N CYS A 21 -25.75 3.66 -10.63
CA CYS A 21 -25.49 4.45 -11.83
C CYS A 21 -23.99 4.52 -12.15
N ASN A 22 -23.67 4.77 -13.44
CA ASN A 22 -22.29 4.87 -13.92
C ASN A 22 -21.47 5.93 -13.19
N VAL A 23 -22.11 6.98 -12.68
CA VAL A 23 -21.46 8.05 -11.90
C VAL A 23 -20.91 7.49 -10.58
N GLU A 24 -21.67 6.66 -9.87
CA GLU A 24 -21.24 6.03 -8.61
C GLU A 24 -20.15 4.99 -8.86
N ILE A 25 -20.25 4.20 -9.94
CA ILE A 25 -19.16 3.30 -10.36
C ILE A 25 -17.88 4.10 -10.64
N GLY A 26 -17.98 5.21 -11.37
CA GLY A 26 -16.86 6.09 -11.65
C GLY A 26 -16.23 6.69 -10.39
N LYS A 27 -17.05 7.08 -9.40
CA LYS A 27 -16.58 7.54 -8.08
C LYS A 27 -15.86 6.42 -7.33
N ALA A 28 -16.38 5.20 -7.32
CA ALA A 28 -15.76 4.07 -6.64
C ALA A 28 -14.37 3.74 -7.21
N ILE A 29 -14.23 3.83 -8.54
CA ILE A 29 -12.95 3.65 -9.24
C ILE A 29 -11.97 4.77 -8.88
N ARG A 30 -12.42 6.02 -8.84
CA ARG A 30 -11.58 7.16 -8.43
C ARG A 30 -11.12 7.01 -6.98
N ALA A 31 -12.03 6.72 -6.05
CA ALA A 31 -11.72 6.45 -4.65
C ALA A 31 -10.64 5.37 -4.50
N ARG A 32 -10.80 4.26 -5.24
CA ARG A 32 -9.81 3.18 -5.28
C ARG A 32 -8.48 3.67 -5.80
N ASN A 33 -8.46 4.45 -6.89
CA ASN A 33 -7.22 4.99 -7.45
C ASN A 33 -6.53 5.96 -6.48
N GLU A 34 -7.26 6.84 -5.79
CA GLU A 34 -6.69 7.74 -4.78
C GLU A 34 -5.93 6.96 -3.69
N ILE A 35 -6.53 5.89 -3.16
CA ILE A 35 -5.87 5.00 -2.18
C ILE A 35 -4.69 4.26 -2.81
N CYS A 36 -4.88 3.66 -4.00
CA CYS A 36 -3.83 2.89 -4.65
C CYS A 36 -2.58 3.75 -4.88
N HIS A 37 -2.77 4.96 -5.38
CA HIS A 37 -1.74 5.94 -5.65
C HIS A 37 -1.19 6.62 -4.39
N LEU A 38 -1.67 6.29 -3.19
CA LEU A 38 -1.31 7.00 -1.95
C LEU A 38 -1.41 8.52 -2.13
N ASN A 39 -2.45 8.99 -2.83
CA ASN A 39 -2.70 10.41 -3.01
C ASN A 39 -3.29 10.99 -1.72
N LEU A 40 -2.43 11.25 -0.74
CA LEU A 40 -2.82 11.64 0.61
C LEU A 40 -3.70 12.89 0.65
N GLU A 41 -3.47 13.83 -0.28
CA GLU A 41 -4.28 15.05 -0.39
C GLU A 41 -5.72 14.73 -0.81
N ALA A 42 -5.89 13.97 -1.90
CA ALA A 42 -7.21 13.56 -2.37
C ALA A 42 -7.92 12.68 -1.34
N ILE A 43 -7.22 11.75 -0.69
CA ILE A 43 -7.78 10.92 0.39
C ILE A 43 -8.28 11.80 1.53
N LYS A 44 -7.48 12.77 1.99
CA LYS A 44 -7.86 13.69 3.08
C LYS A 44 -9.13 14.48 2.73
N GLN A 45 -9.26 14.92 1.48
CA GLN A 45 -10.42 15.70 1.02
C GLN A 45 -11.67 14.83 0.79
N ASN A 46 -11.50 13.63 0.24
CA ASN A 46 -12.60 12.85 -0.34
C ASN A 46 -13.03 11.63 0.48
N TRP A 47 -12.34 11.28 1.57
CA TRP A 47 -12.56 10.00 2.29
C TRP A 47 -14.03 9.72 2.62
N ALA A 48 -14.80 10.72 3.04
CA ALA A 48 -16.20 10.54 3.45
C ALA A 48 -17.10 10.17 2.25
N SER A 49 -16.89 10.83 1.11
CA SER A 49 -17.59 10.54 -0.14
C SER A 49 -17.18 9.18 -0.71
N ASN A 50 -15.87 8.87 -0.62
CA ASN A 50 -15.30 7.60 -1.08
C ASN A 50 -15.92 6.40 -0.35
N LEU A 51 -15.95 6.44 0.99
CA LEU A 51 -16.53 5.36 1.79
C LEU A 51 -18.04 5.23 1.57
N SER A 52 -18.77 6.34 1.46
CA SER A 52 -20.21 6.30 1.14
C SER A 52 -20.47 5.62 -0.21
N THR A 53 -19.66 5.94 -1.22
CA THR A 53 -19.74 5.32 -2.55
C THR A 53 -19.48 3.81 -2.49
N TRP A 54 -18.50 3.37 -1.70
CA TRP A 54 -18.23 1.95 -1.51
C TRP A 54 -19.32 1.20 -0.76
N THR A 55 -19.98 1.83 0.22
CA THR A 55 -21.18 1.25 0.86
C THR A 55 -22.28 1.00 -0.18
N ILE A 56 -22.52 1.94 -1.09
CA ILE A 56 -23.49 1.77 -2.19
C ILE A 56 -23.07 0.61 -3.09
N LEU A 57 -21.81 0.59 -3.53
CA LEU A 57 -21.28 -0.49 -4.38
C LEU A 57 -21.46 -1.87 -3.75
N CYS A 58 -21.09 -2.04 -2.47
CA CYS A 58 -21.26 -3.29 -1.74
C CYS A 58 -22.73 -3.74 -1.71
N ARG A 59 -23.67 -2.82 -1.43
CA ARG A 59 -25.11 -3.12 -1.44
C ARG A 59 -25.58 -3.53 -2.84
N SER A 60 -25.12 -2.85 -3.88
CA SER A 60 -25.49 -3.14 -5.26
C SER A 60 -25.02 -4.51 -5.74
N VAL A 61 -23.92 -5.05 -5.20
CA VAL A 61 -23.46 -6.42 -5.48
C VAL A 61 -23.98 -7.46 -4.48
N GLY A 62 -24.87 -7.07 -3.55
CA GLY A 62 -25.45 -7.98 -2.55
C GLY A 62 -24.57 -8.27 -1.33
N ASP A 63 -23.42 -7.58 -1.18
CA ASP A 63 -22.50 -7.77 -0.05
C ASP A 63 -22.88 -6.87 1.14
N ALA A 64 -23.92 -7.29 1.88
CA ALA A 64 -24.39 -6.58 3.07
C ALA A 64 -23.31 -6.50 4.17
N HIS A 65 -22.47 -7.53 4.30
CA HIS A 65 -21.40 -7.57 5.29
C HIS A 65 -20.28 -6.57 4.93
N GLY A 66 -19.85 -6.53 3.68
CA GLY A 66 -18.91 -5.52 3.17
C GLY A 66 -19.43 -4.10 3.37
N ALA A 67 -20.70 -3.85 3.05
CA ALA A 67 -21.34 -2.55 3.28
C ALA A 67 -21.32 -2.14 4.76
N SER A 68 -21.62 -3.07 5.68
CA SER A 68 -21.56 -2.83 7.12
C SER A 68 -20.15 -2.52 7.62
N ASN A 69 -19.14 -3.22 7.09
CA ASN A 69 -17.74 -2.98 7.44
C ASN A 69 -17.26 -1.59 6.99
N VAL A 70 -17.57 -1.19 5.75
CA VAL A 70 -17.25 0.14 5.23
C VAL A 70 -17.95 1.22 6.07
N GLN A 71 -19.22 1.02 6.44
CA GLN A 71 -19.96 1.95 7.28
C GLN A 71 -19.38 2.06 8.69
N THR A 72 -18.92 0.96 9.27
CA THR A 72 -18.23 0.95 10.56
C THR A 72 -16.96 1.79 10.52
N VAL A 73 -16.13 1.61 9.48
CA VAL A 73 -14.94 2.43 9.26
C VAL A 73 -15.30 3.91 9.12
N TYR A 74 -16.29 4.24 8.29
CA TYR A 74 -16.79 5.62 8.13
C TYR A 74 -17.15 6.25 9.48
N ASN A 75 -17.94 5.55 10.30
CA ASN A 75 -18.40 6.04 11.60
C ASN A 75 -17.24 6.31 12.56
N ARG A 76 -16.22 5.45 12.55
CA ARG A 76 -15.01 5.63 13.37
C ARG A 76 -14.18 6.81 12.94
N LEU A 77 -13.92 6.94 11.63
CA LEU A 77 -13.18 8.09 11.08
C LEU A 77 -13.90 9.40 11.42
N ARG A 78 -15.23 9.44 11.30
CA ARG A 78 -16.05 10.61 11.67
C ARG A 78 -15.93 10.98 13.16
N ARG A 79 -15.68 10.00 14.04
CA ARG A 79 -15.49 10.19 15.49
C ARG A 79 -14.03 10.43 15.89
N GLY A 80 -13.10 10.55 14.93
CA GLY A 80 -11.67 10.66 15.22
C GLY A 80 -11.01 9.37 15.74
N GLN A 81 -11.69 8.22 15.64
CA GLN A 81 -11.23 6.93 16.14
C GLN A 81 -10.37 6.20 15.10
N TYR A 82 -9.35 6.87 14.56
CA TYR A 82 -8.53 6.38 13.44
C TYR A 82 -7.87 5.02 13.73
N GLN A 83 -7.34 4.86 14.93
CA GLN A 83 -6.68 3.64 15.37
C GLN A 83 -7.61 2.42 15.35
N HIS A 84 -8.83 2.59 15.86
CA HIS A 84 -9.85 1.55 15.86
C HIS A 84 -10.39 1.24 14.47
N ALA A 85 -10.26 2.14 13.50
CA ALA A 85 -10.62 1.86 12.11
C ALA A 85 -9.67 0.84 11.44
N ILE A 86 -8.47 0.63 12.00
CA ILE A 86 -7.42 -0.24 11.44
C ILE A 86 -7.21 -1.51 12.28
N ASP A 87 -7.39 -1.44 13.61
CA ASP A 87 -6.97 -2.48 14.58
C ASP A 87 -7.84 -3.72 14.71
N GLU A 88 -8.92 -3.85 13.94
CA GLU A 88 -9.92 -4.89 14.17
C GLU A 88 -9.48 -6.31 13.84
N LYS A 89 -8.44 -6.47 13.02
CA LYS A 89 -8.06 -7.79 12.51
C LYS A 89 -6.60 -8.11 12.81
N PRO A 90 -6.28 -8.52 14.05
CA PRO A 90 -5.00 -9.13 14.31
C PRO A 90 -4.84 -10.42 13.48
N PHE A 91 -3.62 -10.75 13.09
CA PHE A 91 -3.32 -11.96 12.34
C PHE A 91 -2.18 -12.75 12.98
N ARG A 92 -2.03 -14.01 12.60
CA ARG A 92 -0.87 -14.84 12.93
C ARG A 92 -0.25 -15.29 11.62
N PHE A 93 1.07 -15.44 11.58
CA PHE A 93 1.67 -16.20 10.49
C PHE A 93 1.10 -17.62 10.49
N THR A 94 1.04 -18.21 9.32
CA THR A 94 0.67 -19.60 9.11
C THR A 94 1.76 -20.24 8.26
N VAL A 95 2.09 -21.50 8.54
CA VAL A 95 3.02 -22.29 7.71
C VAL A 95 2.23 -23.03 6.64
N GLY A 96 2.81 -23.13 5.45
CA GLY A 96 2.24 -23.93 4.37
C GLY A 96 1.36 -23.12 3.44
N ALA A 97 0.10 -23.53 3.29
CA ALA A 97 -0.81 -23.00 2.30
C ALA A 97 -1.17 -21.53 2.53
N TYR A 98 -1.64 -20.89 1.45
CA TYR A 98 -2.10 -19.50 1.46
C TYR A 98 -3.12 -19.23 2.58
N ASN A 99 -2.95 -18.11 3.28
CA ASN A 99 -3.87 -17.65 4.32
C ASN A 99 -4.23 -16.17 4.10
N GLU A 100 -5.51 -15.92 3.80
CA GLU A 100 -6.05 -14.59 3.51
C GLU A 100 -5.82 -13.59 4.65
N ASN A 101 -6.04 -14.01 5.92
CA ASN A 101 -5.85 -13.14 7.07
C ASN A 101 -4.39 -12.70 7.24
N THR A 102 -3.45 -13.62 7.02
CA THR A 102 -2.01 -13.32 7.03
C THR A 102 -1.66 -12.37 5.89
N ALA A 103 -2.15 -12.65 4.68
CA ALA A 103 -1.89 -11.83 3.50
C ALA A 103 -2.43 -10.41 3.64
N PHE A 104 -3.65 -10.27 4.18
CA PHE A 104 -4.26 -8.99 4.47
C PHE A 104 -3.47 -8.22 5.53
N GLY A 105 -3.12 -8.87 6.65
CA GLY A 105 -2.32 -8.27 7.72
C GLY A 105 -0.95 -7.78 7.24
N LEU A 106 -0.24 -8.60 6.46
CA LEU A 106 1.00 -8.20 5.79
C LEU A 106 0.78 -7.02 4.83
N SER A 107 -0.31 -7.01 4.06
CA SER A 107 -0.60 -5.92 3.13
C SER A 107 -0.75 -4.59 3.87
N LEU A 108 -1.42 -4.58 5.02
CA LEU A 108 -1.55 -3.38 5.86
C LEU A 108 -0.18 -2.89 6.34
N ILE A 109 0.67 -3.80 6.82
CA ILE A 109 2.00 -3.44 7.33
C ILE A 109 2.88 -2.88 6.20
N LEU A 110 2.92 -3.56 5.06
CA LEU A 110 3.72 -3.11 3.92
C LEU A 110 3.18 -1.78 3.35
N TYR A 111 1.86 -1.58 3.34
CA TYR A 111 1.26 -0.30 2.98
C TYR A 111 1.67 0.82 3.95
N SER A 112 1.68 0.54 5.27
CA SER A 112 2.19 1.48 6.27
C SER A 112 3.66 1.81 6.05
N CYS A 113 4.51 0.84 5.67
CA CYS A 113 5.91 1.10 5.32
C CYS A 113 6.04 2.02 4.11
N LEU A 114 5.21 1.85 3.07
CA LEU A 114 5.18 2.75 1.92
C LEU A 114 4.81 4.18 2.33
N ALA A 115 3.72 4.34 3.09
CA ALA A 115 3.18 5.63 3.49
C ALA A 115 4.11 6.39 4.46
N ARG A 116 4.69 5.68 5.44
CA ARG A 116 5.49 6.27 6.52
C ARG A 116 6.93 6.53 6.12
N TYR A 117 7.52 5.66 5.29
CA TYR A 117 8.95 5.69 5.00
C TYR A 117 9.23 5.96 3.52
N VAL A 118 8.80 5.06 2.62
CA VAL A 118 9.20 5.15 1.21
C VAL A 118 8.73 6.44 0.56
N GLY A 119 7.45 6.78 0.70
CA GLY A 119 6.87 7.97 0.08
C GLY A 119 7.56 9.27 0.52
N PRO A 120 7.62 9.58 1.83
CA PRO A 120 8.30 10.77 2.33
C PRO A 120 9.78 10.82 1.97
N SER A 121 10.51 9.70 2.10
CA SER A 121 11.94 9.63 1.78
C SER A 121 12.22 9.85 0.30
N LEU A 122 11.44 9.21 -0.58
CA LEU A 122 11.58 9.37 -2.03
C LEU A 122 11.26 10.80 -2.44
N ARG A 123 10.18 11.39 -1.90
CA ARG A 123 9.86 12.80 -2.14
C ARG A 123 10.99 13.73 -1.68
N LYS A 124 11.55 13.49 -0.49
CA LYS A 124 12.68 14.27 0.03
C LYS A 124 13.91 14.18 -0.86
N PHE A 125 14.25 12.99 -1.33
CA PHE A 125 15.34 12.77 -2.29
C PHE A 125 15.11 13.56 -3.59
N LEU A 126 13.92 13.46 -4.18
CA LEU A 126 13.60 14.15 -5.43
C LEU A 126 13.65 15.67 -5.28
N ILE A 127 13.13 16.23 -4.18
CA ILE A 127 13.16 17.67 -3.92
C ILE A 127 14.59 18.15 -3.62
N ARG A 128 15.28 17.51 -2.70
CA ARG A 128 16.56 18.00 -2.16
C ARG A 128 17.72 17.69 -3.08
N ASP A 129 17.83 16.45 -3.51
CA ASP A 129 19.03 15.93 -4.15
C ASP A 129 18.91 16.01 -5.69
N LYS A 130 17.68 15.98 -6.20
CA LYS A 130 17.38 16.12 -7.64
C LYS A 130 16.78 17.46 -8.04
N GLN A 131 16.50 18.33 -7.06
CA GLN A 131 15.97 19.69 -7.28
C GLN A 131 14.68 19.70 -8.12
N GLN A 132 13.90 18.61 -8.06
CA GLN A 132 12.64 18.46 -8.79
C GLN A 132 11.49 19.03 -7.95
N THR A 133 11.28 20.35 -8.01
CA THR A 133 10.28 21.03 -7.17
C THR A 133 8.86 21.02 -7.76
N THR A 134 8.72 20.89 -9.09
CA THR A 134 7.43 20.99 -9.80
C THR A 134 6.78 19.64 -10.11
N SER A 135 7.51 18.53 -9.99
CA SER A 135 7.03 17.18 -10.34
C SER A 135 6.77 16.25 -9.13
N THR A 136 7.22 16.62 -7.93
CA THR A 136 7.14 15.74 -6.76
C THR A 136 5.75 15.69 -6.15
N SER A 137 5.09 14.55 -6.32
CA SER A 137 3.78 14.27 -5.74
C SER A 137 3.92 13.59 -4.37
N PHE A 138 2.84 13.55 -3.58
CA PHE A 138 2.71 12.56 -2.50
C PHE A 138 2.43 11.15 -3.04
N ASP A 139 2.15 11.02 -4.34
CA ASP A 139 1.95 9.76 -5.05
C ASP A 139 3.28 8.99 -5.21
N VAL A 140 3.41 7.92 -4.41
CA VAL A 140 4.58 7.04 -4.43
C VAL A 140 4.76 6.35 -5.78
N TYR A 141 3.69 6.01 -6.48
CA TYR A 141 3.76 5.40 -7.80
C TYR A 141 4.33 6.37 -8.82
N LYS A 142 3.85 7.62 -8.83
CA LYS A 142 4.39 8.64 -9.72
C LYS A 142 5.88 8.86 -9.45
N ASN A 143 6.26 9.06 -8.19
CA ASN A 143 7.65 9.30 -7.82
C ASN A 143 8.57 8.12 -8.18
N LEU A 144 8.14 6.87 -7.96
CA LEU A 144 8.91 5.68 -8.35
C LEU A 144 8.99 5.55 -9.87
N LYS A 145 7.91 5.81 -10.60
CA LYS A 145 7.88 5.77 -12.06
C LYS A 145 8.85 6.77 -12.66
N ASP A 146 8.81 8.01 -12.18
CA ASP A 146 9.70 9.08 -12.65
C ASP A 146 11.17 8.73 -12.31
N THR A 147 11.43 8.19 -11.11
CA THR A 147 12.76 7.70 -10.71
C THR A 147 13.27 6.59 -11.63
N ILE A 148 12.41 5.64 -12.01
CA ILE A 148 12.75 4.56 -12.95
C ILE A 148 13.11 5.12 -14.33
N GLU A 149 12.33 6.07 -14.86
CA GLU A 149 12.63 6.67 -16.17
C GLU A 149 13.95 7.44 -16.14
N GLN A 150 14.22 8.19 -15.07
CA GLN A 150 15.50 8.90 -14.94
C GLN A 150 16.68 7.95 -14.78
N GLN A 151 16.52 6.86 -14.03
CA GLN A 151 17.57 5.84 -13.85
C GLN A 151 17.92 5.11 -15.15
N LYS A 152 16.99 5.01 -16.12
CA LYS A 152 17.29 4.49 -17.47
C LYS A 152 18.19 5.43 -18.29
N ILE A 153 18.05 6.73 -18.05
CA ILE A 153 18.80 7.78 -18.77
C ILE A 153 20.18 7.98 -18.13
N ASP A 154 20.22 8.09 -16.80
CA ASP A 154 21.45 8.21 -16.01
C ASP A 154 21.56 7.04 -15.03
N GLN A 155 22.52 6.15 -15.29
CA GLN A 155 22.78 5.02 -14.40
C GLN A 155 23.16 5.46 -12.98
N ASN A 156 23.72 6.65 -12.78
CA ASN A 156 24.05 7.15 -11.43
C ASN A 156 22.94 8.02 -10.83
N TYR A 157 21.72 7.98 -11.38
CA TYR A 157 20.63 8.82 -10.91
C TYR A 157 20.32 8.58 -9.43
N LEU A 158 20.19 7.33 -8.97
CA LEU A 158 19.99 7.09 -7.53
C LEU A 158 21.21 7.49 -6.68
N ALA A 159 22.40 7.05 -7.08
CA ALA A 159 23.66 7.38 -6.44
C ALA A 159 24.86 7.06 -7.35
N LYS A 160 26.02 7.68 -7.09
CA LYS A 160 27.27 7.35 -7.79
C LYS A 160 27.66 5.87 -7.62
N GLY A 161 28.31 5.30 -8.63
CA GLY A 161 28.84 3.92 -8.58
C GLY A 161 27.80 2.84 -8.89
N ALA A 162 26.75 3.18 -9.64
CA ALA A 162 25.68 2.26 -9.97
C ALA A 162 26.12 1.07 -10.84
N SER A 163 27.25 1.17 -11.56
CA SER A 163 27.81 0.05 -12.34
C SER A 163 28.14 -1.19 -11.49
N LYS A 164 28.26 -1.04 -10.17
CA LYS A 164 28.48 -2.14 -9.21
C LYS A 164 27.18 -2.57 -8.50
N ARG A 165 26.04 -2.00 -8.85
CA ARG A 165 24.73 -2.24 -8.22
C ARG A 165 23.67 -2.60 -9.26
N ILE A 166 22.67 -3.37 -8.85
CA ILE A 166 21.52 -3.75 -9.70
C ILE A 166 20.34 -2.78 -9.48
N ASP A 167 20.59 -1.47 -9.63
CA ASP A 167 19.66 -0.40 -9.25
C ASP A 167 18.33 -0.46 -10.02
N MET A 168 18.37 -0.80 -11.32
CA MET A 168 17.14 -0.93 -12.13
C MET A 168 16.26 -2.10 -11.69
N GLU A 169 16.86 -3.25 -11.37
CA GLU A 169 16.11 -4.40 -10.89
C GLU A 169 15.54 -4.13 -9.50
N LEU A 170 16.31 -3.44 -8.64
CA LEU A 170 15.83 -2.99 -7.34
C LEU A 170 14.59 -2.10 -7.46
N LEU A 171 14.62 -1.10 -8.34
CA LEU A 171 13.47 -0.21 -8.57
C LEU A 171 12.28 -0.97 -9.16
N ARG A 172 12.51 -1.96 -10.04
CA ARG A 172 11.46 -2.82 -10.59
C ARG A 172 10.75 -3.59 -9.49
N VAL A 173 11.50 -4.25 -8.59
CA VAL A 173 10.96 -4.99 -7.44
C VAL A 173 10.25 -4.05 -6.47
N ALA A 174 10.80 -2.86 -6.22
CA ALA A 174 10.17 -1.86 -5.35
C ALA A 174 8.81 -1.40 -5.89
N MET A 175 8.73 -1.13 -7.20
CA MET A 175 7.49 -0.80 -7.91
C MET A 175 6.50 -1.97 -7.92
N GLU A 176 6.99 -3.20 -8.16
CA GLU A 176 6.19 -4.41 -8.14
C GLU A 176 5.56 -4.63 -6.76
N GLY A 177 6.34 -4.48 -5.69
CA GLY A 177 5.85 -4.56 -4.32
C GLY A 177 4.71 -3.58 -4.06
N ARG A 178 4.92 -2.30 -4.40
CA ARG A 178 3.86 -1.28 -4.29
C ARG A 178 2.61 -1.68 -5.07
N ASN A 179 2.76 -2.08 -6.32
CA ASN A 179 1.63 -2.42 -7.18
C ASN A 179 0.87 -3.63 -6.64
N THR A 180 1.59 -4.61 -6.11
CA THR A 180 1.02 -5.83 -5.54
C THR A 180 0.13 -5.50 -4.34
N ILE A 181 0.59 -4.63 -3.43
CA ILE A 181 -0.16 -4.24 -2.24
C ILE A 181 -1.35 -3.35 -2.61
N CYS A 182 -1.11 -2.30 -3.38
CA CYS A 182 -2.15 -1.33 -3.73
C CYS A 182 -3.23 -1.95 -4.63
N HIS A 183 -2.94 -3.01 -5.38
CA HIS A 183 -3.91 -3.70 -6.22
C HIS A 183 -4.50 -4.96 -5.58
N GLY A 184 -4.27 -5.20 -4.28
CA GLY A 184 -4.92 -6.31 -3.55
C GLY A 184 -4.48 -7.70 -4.00
N LYS A 185 -3.25 -7.86 -4.50
CA LYS A 185 -2.71 -9.15 -4.96
C LYS A 185 -2.22 -10.00 -3.77
N TYR A 186 -3.15 -10.41 -2.91
CA TYR A 186 -2.84 -11.01 -1.61
C TYR A 186 -1.98 -12.28 -1.67
N SER A 187 -2.16 -13.15 -2.67
CA SER A 187 -1.32 -14.34 -2.87
C SER A 187 0.17 -14.01 -3.08
N LEU A 188 0.45 -12.94 -3.84
CA LEU A 188 1.80 -12.43 -4.03
C LEU A 188 2.32 -11.72 -2.78
N VAL A 189 1.49 -10.96 -2.06
CA VAL A 189 1.91 -10.39 -0.76
C VAL A 189 2.34 -11.51 0.19
N PHE A 190 1.52 -12.56 0.33
CA PHE A 190 1.81 -13.69 1.21
C PHE A 190 3.16 -14.37 0.91
N SER A 191 3.50 -14.52 -0.37
CA SER A 191 4.72 -15.21 -0.81
C SER A 191 5.95 -14.30 -0.93
N GLN A 192 5.78 -13.02 -1.26
CA GLN A 192 6.89 -12.11 -1.64
C GLN A 192 7.10 -10.92 -0.70
N TRP A 193 6.34 -10.81 0.40
CA TRP A 193 6.43 -9.67 1.33
C TRP A 193 7.87 -9.34 1.76
N LYS A 194 8.70 -10.37 2.00
CA LYS A 194 10.09 -10.22 2.44
C LYS A 194 10.94 -9.56 1.35
N THR A 195 10.80 -10.03 0.11
CA THR A 195 11.47 -9.47 -1.08
C THR A 195 11.11 -8.01 -1.26
N TYR A 196 9.82 -7.66 -1.12
CA TYR A 196 9.36 -6.28 -1.25
C TYR A 196 9.93 -5.36 -0.17
N LEU A 197 9.85 -5.74 1.11
CA LEU A 197 10.44 -4.95 2.20
C LEU A 197 11.96 -4.78 2.02
N GLN A 198 12.68 -5.85 1.68
CA GLN A 198 14.13 -5.79 1.43
C GLN A 198 14.47 -4.81 0.30
N SER A 199 13.67 -4.79 -0.77
CA SER A 199 13.87 -3.86 -1.88
C SER A 199 13.72 -2.39 -1.43
N TRP A 200 12.74 -2.10 -0.58
CA TRP A 200 12.54 -0.74 -0.08
C TRP A 200 13.60 -0.31 0.92
N VAL A 201 14.02 -1.19 1.83
CA VAL A 201 15.16 -0.91 2.73
C VAL A 201 16.42 -0.58 1.93
N ARG A 202 16.73 -1.39 0.91
CA ARG A 202 17.88 -1.14 0.03
C ARG A 202 17.75 0.17 -0.74
N LEU A 203 16.57 0.46 -1.28
CA LEU A 203 16.30 1.73 -1.95
C LEU A 203 16.58 2.92 -1.02
N LEU A 204 16.03 2.89 0.20
CA LEU A 204 16.25 3.93 1.21
C LEU A 204 17.72 4.11 1.57
N LYS A 205 18.49 3.02 1.67
CA LYS A 205 19.95 3.07 1.89
C LYS A 205 20.68 3.76 0.74
N ILE A 206 20.32 3.45 -0.51
CA ILE A 206 20.97 4.03 -1.70
C ILE A 206 20.70 5.53 -1.81
N ILE A 207 19.46 5.97 -1.56
CA ILE A 207 19.11 7.40 -1.55
C ILE A 207 19.49 8.11 -0.24
N ASN A 208 20.34 7.49 0.58
CA ASN A 208 20.89 8.04 1.81
C ASN A 208 19.83 8.47 2.87
N MET A 209 18.74 7.71 2.99
CA MET A 209 17.67 7.91 3.97
C MET A 209 17.83 6.94 5.15
N LYS A 210 18.95 7.08 5.87
CA LYS A 210 19.42 6.10 6.88
C LYS A 210 18.39 5.78 7.96
N ALA A 211 17.85 6.79 8.66
CA ALA A 211 16.88 6.57 9.73
C ALA A 211 15.63 5.81 9.26
N ALA A 212 15.08 6.17 8.10
CA ALA A 212 13.94 5.46 7.52
C ALA A 212 14.29 4.01 7.11
N ALA A 213 15.52 3.78 6.64
CA ALA A 213 16.00 2.44 6.31
C ALA A 213 16.19 1.57 7.55
N GLU A 214 16.65 2.14 8.66
CA GLU A 214 16.81 1.47 9.96
C GLU A 214 15.46 1.09 10.55
N GLU A 215 14.52 2.03 10.66
CA GLU A 215 13.16 1.73 11.16
C GLU A 215 12.46 0.66 10.30
N MET A 216 12.60 0.70 8.98
CA MET A 216 12.02 -0.32 8.10
C MET A 216 12.75 -1.67 8.20
N GLN A 217 14.05 -1.66 8.48
CA GLN A 217 14.82 -2.88 8.75
C GLN A 217 14.33 -3.56 10.03
N GLU A 218 14.02 -2.80 11.08
CA GLU A 218 13.42 -3.34 12.31
C GLU A 218 12.07 -4.03 12.04
N VAL A 219 11.22 -3.45 11.19
CA VAL A 219 9.96 -4.08 10.77
C VAL A 219 10.22 -5.40 10.03
N LEU A 220 11.18 -5.42 9.11
CA LEU A 220 11.57 -6.63 8.37
C LEU A 220 12.06 -7.73 9.31
N ASP A 221 12.93 -7.38 10.26
CA ASP A 221 13.52 -8.31 11.21
C ASP A 221 12.46 -8.84 12.18
N PHE A 222 11.60 -7.96 12.69
CA PHE A 222 10.45 -8.33 13.50
C PHE A 222 9.56 -9.35 12.76
N LEU A 223 9.17 -9.09 11.51
CA LEU A 223 8.33 -10.01 10.75
C LEU A 223 9.03 -11.34 10.44
N ALA A 224 10.34 -11.33 10.20
CA ALA A 224 11.12 -12.55 9.95
C ALA A 224 11.19 -13.45 11.19
N VAL A 225 11.43 -12.87 12.38
CA VAL A 225 11.40 -13.59 13.67
C VAL A 225 10.00 -14.09 13.96
N THR A 226 9.00 -13.23 13.79
CA THR A 226 7.60 -13.51 14.10
C THR A 226 7.03 -14.64 13.25
N ARG A 227 7.44 -14.73 11.98
CA ARG A 227 7.09 -15.84 11.09
C ARG A 227 7.54 -17.19 11.62
N SER A 228 8.59 -17.24 12.44
CA SER A 228 9.13 -18.48 13.01
C SER A 228 8.42 -18.88 14.33
N HIS A 229 7.76 -17.94 15.01
CA HIS A 229 7.21 -18.13 16.36
C HIS A 229 5.67 -18.01 16.44
N PHE A 230 5.01 -17.60 15.35
CA PHE A 230 3.54 -17.52 15.20
C PHE A 230 2.75 -16.73 16.29
N PRO A 231 3.28 -15.64 16.90
CA PRO A 231 2.47 -14.84 17.80
C PRO A 231 1.41 -14.06 17.02
N GLN A 232 0.42 -13.56 17.75
CA GLN A 232 -0.60 -12.68 17.20
C GLN A 232 -0.02 -11.28 16.96
N ILE A 233 -0.18 -10.75 15.76
CA ILE A 233 0.33 -9.47 15.29
C ILE A 233 -0.84 -8.50 15.12
N ARG A 234 -0.67 -7.28 15.64
CA ARG A 234 -1.54 -6.13 15.34
C ARG A 234 -0.74 -5.15 14.48
N PRO A 235 -1.14 -4.90 13.21
CA PRO A 235 -0.36 -4.09 12.27
C PRO A 235 0.11 -2.74 12.82
N THR A 236 -0.71 -2.06 13.60
CA THR A 236 -0.40 -0.72 14.13
C THR A 236 0.57 -0.72 15.32
N ARG A 237 0.64 -1.82 16.07
CA ARG A 237 1.57 -1.96 17.20
C ARG A 237 3.02 -2.12 16.75
N ILE A 238 3.24 -2.52 15.50
CA ILE A 238 4.57 -2.60 14.89
C ILE A 238 5.21 -1.21 14.79
N PHE A 239 4.40 -0.17 14.62
CA PHE A 239 4.86 1.18 14.34
C PHE A 239 4.73 2.13 15.55
N SER A 240 4.22 1.62 16.66
CA SER A 240 4.25 2.33 17.94
C SER A 240 5.69 2.30 18.46
N PRO A 241 6.22 3.38 19.05
CA PRO A 241 7.51 3.30 19.72
C PRO A 241 7.43 2.12 20.69
N MET A 242 8.35 1.16 20.56
CA MET A 242 8.58 0.19 21.61
C MET A 242 8.79 1.02 22.87
N GLN A 243 7.80 1.03 23.77
CA GLN A 243 8.06 1.50 25.11
C GLN A 243 9.20 0.61 25.59
N SER A 244 10.37 1.22 25.77
CA SER A 244 11.46 0.57 26.46
C SER A 244 10.86 0.00 27.72
N SER A 245 10.96 -1.31 27.87
CA SER A 245 10.79 -1.98 29.15
C SER A 245 11.82 -1.34 30.09
N SER A 246 11.41 -0.25 30.73
CA SER A 246 12.04 0.24 31.94
C SER A 246 11.65 -0.78 32.99
N SER A 247 12.58 -1.70 33.19
CA SER A 247 12.71 -2.47 34.41
C SER A 247 12.60 -1.54 35.62
N ALA A 248 11.60 -1.79 36.46
CA ALA A 248 11.65 -1.64 37.90
C ALA A 248 10.73 -2.71 38.51
#